data_AF-A0A950JIW0-F1
#
_entry.id   AF-A0A950JIW0-F1
#
_cell.length_a   1.000
_cell.length_b   1.000
_cell.length_c   1.000
_cell.angle_alpha   90.00
_cell.angle_beta   90.00
_cell.angle_gamma   90.00
#
_symmetry.space_group_name_H-M   'P 1'
#
loop_
_entity.id
_entity.type
_entity.pdbx_description
1 polymer ?
#
loop_
_entity_poly.entity_id
_entity_poly.type
_entity_poly.pdbx_seq_one_letter_code
_entity_poly.pdbx_strand_id
1 'polypeptide(L)'
;MATATAVSNTSPSTSATASGGTGGDGGSAFGEFGAGPGDGGIGGAAKATAATTVISGSAGANAVATGGNGGNYGTPGAFDTLFGNGGSGGSATATATGNSGKGSATVSASATGGSATGGEGFGGYGADANASSTAMANGSGDALSSATATGGSGAFGIDQSGTGGNATATANATASGGGKAIATAVATTSNGYPFSQVGANAMSTAKTSFAGVTVQSTAAAYSTGSFLSSGPVTASTEAIAQVGSGQTVMPDVDVGAIATALPDKAYATMLIDGASNVADALLGGDEIFGASIQEGGSSTFDFAYRGDLLLGVVDGGADVTINGAEISIGDAGNDTVVNLGSFGPNIDLTING
;
A
#
# COMPACT_ATOMS: atom_id res chain seq x y z
N MET A 1 8.11 -12.57 -18.62
CA MET A 1 8.66 -11.34 -17.99
C MET A 1 8.53 -10.19 -18.98
N ALA A 2 8.10 -9.02 -18.52
CA ALA A 2 8.00 -7.80 -19.33
C ALA A 2 8.71 -6.63 -18.63
N THR A 3 9.42 -5.81 -19.41
CA THR A 3 10.14 -4.64 -18.91
C THR A 3 9.98 -3.47 -19.88
N ALA A 4 9.59 -2.31 -19.37
CA ALA A 4 9.50 -1.07 -20.12
C ALA A 4 10.29 0.03 -19.40
N THR A 5 11.15 0.75 -20.11
CA THR A 5 11.94 1.83 -19.55
C THR A 5 11.99 3.00 -20.52
N ALA A 6 11.75 4.22 -20.03
CA ALA A 6 11.85 5.45 -20.81
C ALA A 6 12.64 6.51 -20.06
N VAL A 7 13.49 7.21 -20.81
CA VAL A 7 14.13 8.47 -20.40
C VAL A 7 13.75 9.51 -21.45
N SER A 8 13.10 10.59 -21.04
CA SER A 8 12.60 11.61 -21.98
C SER A 8 12.72 13.03 -21.43
N ASN A 9 12.71 14.00 -22.34
CA ASN A 9 12.55 15.43 -22.04
C ASN A 9 11.09 15.91 -22.20
N THR A 10 10.18 15.01 -22.58
CA THR A 10 8.72 15.23 -22.66
C THR A 10 8.00 14.41 -21.58
N SER A 11 6.66 14.28 -21.60
CA SER A 11 5.89 13.51 -20.61
C SER A 11 5.60 12.04 -21.04
N PRO A 12 6.57 11.12 -21.04
CA PRO A 12 6.35 9.72 -21.37
C PRO A 12 5.55 9.01 -20.27
N SER A 13 4.83 7.99 -20.69
CA SER A 13 4.26 6.97 -19.81
C SER A 13 4.77 5.61 -20.28
N THR A 14 5.44 4.86 -19.40
CA THR A 14 5.83 3.47 -19.67
C THR A 14 4.81 2.50 -19.13
N SER A 15 4.41 1.51 -19.92
CA SER A 15 3.56 0.41 -19.49
C SER A 15 4.27 -0.92 -19.69
N ALA A 16 4.24 -1.79 -18.69
CA ALA A 16 4.74 -3.16 -18.78
C ALA A 16 3.65 -4.14 -18.30
N THR A 17 3.34 -5.14 -19.13
CA THR A 17 2.36 -6.18 -18.79
C THR A 17 2.97 -7.56 -18.95
N ALA A 18 2.89 -8.39 -17.92
CA ALA A 18 3.36 -9.77 -17.95
C ALA A 18 2.26 -10.73 -17.50
N SER A 19 2.10 -11.83 -18.22
CA SER A 19 1.22 -12.93 -17.85
C SER A 19 2.01 -14.24 -17.80
N GLY A 20 1.73 -15.06 -16.79
CA GLY A 20 2.24 -16.41 -16.66
C GLY A 20 1.41 -17.40 -17.46
N GLY A 21 2.04 -18.42 -18.05
CA GLY A 21 1.32 -19.49 -18.75
C GLY A 21 0.54 -20.38 -17.78
N THR A 22 -0.55 -21.00 -18.22
CA THR A 22 -1.25 -21.98 -17.40
C THR A 22 -0.42 -23.26 -17.24
N GLY A 23 -0.56 -23.93 -16.11
CA GLY A 23 -0.04 -25.28 -15.93
C GLY A 23 -0.71 -26.25 -16.90
N GLY A 24 0.04 -27.27 -17.36
CA GLY A 24 -0.52 -28.33 -18.19
C GLY A 24 -1.43 -29.26 -17.39
N ASP A 25 -2.44 -29.85 -18.02
CA ASP A 25 -3.28 -30.85 -17.35
C ASP A 25 -2.52 -32.17 -17.15
N GLY A 26 -2.83 -32.86 -16.06
CA GLY A 26 -2.35 -34.20 -15.78
C GLY A 26 -2.88 -35.24 -16.76
N GLY A 27 -2.08 -36.26 -17.04
CA GLY A 27 -2.48 -37.35 -17.94
C GLY A 27 -3.58 -38.22 -17.33
N SER A 28 -4.58 -38.61 -18.13
CA SER A 28 -5.59 -39.59 -17.73
C SER A 28 -4.98 -40.98 -17.54
N ALA A 29 -5.42 -41.70 -16.51
CA ALA A 29 -5.10 -43.11 -16.36
C ALA A 29 -5.87 -43.95 -17.41
N PHE A 30 -5.19 -44.92 -18.03
CA PHE A 30 -5.82 -45.90 -18.94
C PHE A 30 -5.64 -47.33 -18.40
N GLY A 31 -6.75 -48.05 -18.25
CA GLY A 31 -6.78 -49.48 -17.90
C GLY A 31 -7.14 -49.78 -16.44
N GLU A 32 -7.61 -51.01 -16.19
CA GLU A 32 -8.06 -51.52 -14.88
C GLU A 32 -6.93 -51.64 -13.85
N PHE A 33 -5.67 -51.66 -14.30
CA PHE A 33 -4.44 -51.69 -13.48
C PHE A 33 -3.42 -50.63 -13.94
N GLY A 34 -3.91 -49.53 -14.51
CA GLY A 34 -3.05 -48.46 -15.05
C GLY A 34 -2.27 -47.72 -13.96
N ALA A 35 -1.20 -47.03 -14.35
CA ALA A 35 -0.61 -46.00 -13.51
C ALA A 35 -1.67 -44.90 -13.27
N GLY A 36 -1.71 -44.36 -12.05
CA GLY A 36 -2.75 -43.40 -11.67
C GLY A 36 -2.72 -42.08 -12.43
N PRO A 37 -3.75 -41.24 -12.24
CA PRO A 37 -3.86 -39.97 -12.92
C PRO A 37 -2.64 -39.10 -12.66
N GLY A 38 -2.20 -38.38 -13.69
CA GLY A 38 -1.12 -37.42 -13.56
C GLY A 38 -1.55 -36.20 -12.75
N ASP A 39 -0.58 -35.56 -12.10
CA ASP A 39 -0.79 -34.28 -11.42
C ASP A 39 -0.96 -33.13 -12.41
N GLY A 40 -1.69 -32.11 -11.99
CA GLY A 40 -1.76 -30.83 -12.68
C GLY A 40 -0.45 -30.06 -12.61
N GLY A 41 -0.06 -29.44 -13.72
CA GLY A 41 1.12 -28.61 -13.83
C GLY A 41 1.00 -27.30 -13.06
N ILE A 42 2.13 -26.72 -12.68
CA ILE A 42 2.19 -25.42 -12.00
C ILE A 42 2.01 -24.29 -13.02
N GLY A 43 1.26 -23.25 -12.65
CA GLY A 43 1.14 -22.02 -13.41
C GLY A 43 2.47 -21.24 -13.48
N GLY A 44 2.76 -20.66 -14.64
CA GLY A 44 3.94 -19.83 -14.86
C GLY A 44 3.91 -18.55 -14.03
N ALA A 45 5.09 -18.10 -13.59
CA ALA A 45 5.21 -16.82 -12.89
C ALA A 45 5.17 -15.62 -13.85
N ALA A 46 4.73 -14.46 -13.35
CA ALA A 46 4.70 -13.21 -14.07
C ALA A 46 5.50 -12.11 -13.35
N LYS A 47 6.32 -11.39 -14.11
CA LYS A 47 7.07 -10.22 -13.63
C LYS A 47 6.96 -9.08 -14.62
N ALA A 48 6.42 -7.95 -14.18
CA ALA A 48 6.30 -6.71 -14.95
C ALA A 48 7.07 -5.58 -14.26
N THR A 49 7.88 -4.85 -15.04
CA THR A 49 8.66 -3.71 -14.53
C THR A 49 8.50 -2.52 -15.47
N ALA A 50 7.97 -1.41 -14.97
CA ALA A 50 7.84 -0.15 -15.72
C ALA A 50 8.63 0.96 -15.02
N ALA A 51 9.50 1.65 -15.75
CA ALA A 51 10.31 2.72 -15.20
C ALA A 51 10.35 3.93 -16.14
N THR A 52 10.04 5.11 -15.61
CA THR A 52 10.10 6.37 -16.36
C THR A 52 10.90 7.42 -15.60
N THR A 53 11.84 8.07 -16.28
CA THR A 53 12.58 9.23 -15.77
C THR A 53 12.50 10.39 -16.74
N VAL A 54 12.15 11.57 -16.23
CA VAL A 54 11.87 12.76 -17.04
C VAL A 54 12.54 13.98 -16.44
N ILE A 55 13.27 14.75 -17.26
CA ILE A 55 13.91 15.99 -16.80
C ILE A 55 12.90 17.14 -16.71
N SER A 56 12.01 17.26 -17.70
CA SER A 56 10.94 18.26 -17.77
C SER A 56 9.65 17.63 -18.29
N GLY A 57 8.53 17.88 -17.59
CA GLY A 57 7.24 17.23 -17.89
C GLY A 57 6.86 16.17 -16.86
N SER A 58 5.76 15.47 -17.08
CA SER A 58 5.24 14.48 -16.12
C SER A 58 5.79 13.08 -16.38
N ALA A 59 6.03 12.31 -15.32
CA ALA A 59 6.52 10.93 -15.41
C ALA A 59 5.38 9.94 -15.11
N GLY A 60 5.08 9.05 -16.06
CA GLY A 60 4.10 7.98 -15.89
C GLY A 60 4.72 6.59 -15.91
N ALA A 61 4.39 5.71 -14.96
CA ALA A 61 4.80 4.30 -15.02
C ALA A 61 3.69 3.37 -14.55
N ASN A 62 3.34 2.37 -15.36
CA ASN A 62 2.32 1.37 -15.06
C ASN A 62 2.87 -0.05 -15.24
N ALA A 63 2.87 -0.86 -14.18
CA ALA A 63 3.29 -2.26 -14.24
C ALA A 63 2.13 -3.19 -13.85
N VAL A 64 1.84 -4.19 -14.67
CA VAL A 64 0.76 -5.17 -14.44
C VAL A 64 1.30 -6.58 -14.60
N ALA A 65 1.21 -7.40 -13.55
CA ALA A 65 1.65 -8.80 -13.57
C ALA A 65 0.52 -9.74 -13.14
N THR A 66 0.25 -10.76 -13.95
CA THR A 66 -0.76 -11.78 -13.66
C THR A 66 -0.14 -13.17 -13.73
N GLY A 67 -0.08 -13.86 -12.59
CA GLY A 67 0.39 -15.23 -12.51
C GLY A 67 -0.49 -16.19 -13.30
N GLY A 68 0.09 -17.28 -13.81
CA GLY A 68 -0.64 -18.32 -14.52
C GLY A 68 -1.41 -19.22 -13.56
N ASN A 69 -2.55 -19.76 -13.97
CA ASN A 69 -3.29 -20.73 -13.15
C ASN A 69 -2.60 -22.10 -13.17
N GLY A 70 -2.84 -22.90 -12.13
CA GLY A 70 -2.50 -24.32 -12.14
C GLY A 70 -3.28 -25.10 -13.21
N GLY A 71 -2.73 -26.24 -13.65
CA GLY A 71 -3.40 -27.20 -14.53
C GLY A 71 -4.24 -28.20 -13.74
N ASN A 72 -5.24 -28.83 -14.36
CA ASN A 72 -6.07 -29.82 -13.66
C ASN A 72 -5.32 -31.15 -13.48
N TYR A 73 -5.69 -31.93 -12.48
CA TYR A 73 -5.28 -33.33 -12.40
C TYR A 73 -5.92 -34.16 -13.52
N GLY A 74 -5.31 -35.30 -13.84
CA GLY A 74 -5.84 -36.25 -14.82
C GLY A 74 -7.08 -37.00 -14.31
N THR A 75 -7.91 -37.51 -15.20
CA THR A 75 -9.08 -38.33 -14.80
C THR A 75 -8.63 -39.69 -14.27
N PRO A 76 -9.13 -40.13 -13.09
CA PRO A 76 -8.84 -41.45 -12.55
C PRO A 76 -9.41 -42.58 -13.44
N GLY A 77 -8.81 -43.76 -13.34
CA GLY A 77 -9.38 -44.99 -13.88
C GLY A 77 -10.52 -45.53 -13.01
N ALA A 78 -11.35 -46.43 -13.56
CA ALA A 78 -12.57 -46.92 -12.90
C ALA A 78 -12.38 -47.63 -11.54
N PHE A 79 -11.16 -48.03 -11.20
CA PHE A 79 -10.84 -48.80 -9.98
C PHE A 79 -9.58 -48.31 -9.27
N ASP A 80 -9.06 -47.15 -9.64
CA ASP A 80 -7.80 -46.66 -9.07
C ASP A 80 -8.03 -45.95 -7.73
N THR A 81 -7.18 -46.27 -6.75
CA THR A 81 -7.12 -45.62 -5.45
C THR A 81 -6.10 -44.48 -5.41
N LEU A 82 -5.30 -44.30 -6.47
CA LEU A 82 -4.38 -43.16 -6.60
C LEU A 82 -5.12 -41.95 -7.14
N PHE A 83 -4.99 -40.83 -6.44
CA PHE A 83 -5.58 -39.56 -6.82
C PHE A 83 -4.53 -38.60 -7.36
N GLY A 84 -4.88 -37.86 -8.40
CA GLY A 84 -4.03 -36.82 -8.97
C GLY A 84 -4.20 -35.51 -8.18
N ASN A 85 -3.10 -34.78 -8.03
CA ASN A 85 -3.08 -33.49 -7.35
C ASN A 85 -3.38 -32.36 -8.34
N GLY A 86 -4.06 -31.32 -7.83
CA GLY A 86 -4.26 -30.09 -8.58
C GLY A 86 -2.98 -29.28 -8.75
N GLY A 87 -2.88 -28.54 -9.84
CA GLY A 87 -1.78 -27.63 -10.10
C GLY A 87 -1.84 -26.38 -9.21
N SER A 88 -0.68 -25.92 -8.74
CA SER A 88 -0.56 -24.64 -8.04
C SER A 88 -0.52 -23.47 -9.02
N GLY A 89 -0.98 -22.29 -8.58
CA GLY A 89 -0.86 -21.07 -9.36
C GLY A 89 0.59 -20.56 -9.46
N GLY A 90 0.85 -19.67 -10.42
CA GLY A 90 2.12 -18.98 -10.59
C GLY A 90 2.15 -17.62 -9.90
N SER A 91 3.29 -17.23 -9.33
CA SER A 91 3.42 -15.95 -8.61
C SER A 91 3.39 -14.74 -9.53
N ALA A 92 3.05 -13.57 -8.97
CA ALA A 92 3.04 -12.30 -9.71
C ALA A 92 3.84 -11.20 -9.00
N THR A 93 4.64 -10.47 -9.76
CA THR A 93 5.38 -9.30 -9.26
C THR A 93 5.27 -8.12 -10.23
N ALA A 94 4.76 -7.00 -9.73
CA ALA A 94 4.68 -5.75 -10.48
C ALA A 94 5.50 -4.66 -9.78
N THR A 95 6.38 -3.99 -10.53
CA THR A 95 7.21 -2.89 -10.02
C THR A 95 7.11 -1.70 -10.95
N ALA A 96 6.69 -0.55 -10.44
CA ALA A 96 6.59 0.68 -11.21
C ALA A 96 7.35 1.83 -10.55
N THR A 97 8.11 2.58 -11.34
CA THR A 97 8.89 3.73 -10.84
C THR A 97 8.76 4.91 -11.80
N GLY A 98 8.39 6.07 -11.28
CA GLY A 98 8.26 7.31 -12.05
C GLY A 98 9.03 8.44 -11.35
N ASN A 99 9.91 9.10 -12.08
CA ASN A 99 10.72 10.21 -11.60
C ASN A 99 10.58 11.42 -12.53
N SER A 100 10.06 12.54 -12.03
CA SER A 100 9.96 13.80 -12.75
C SER A 100 10.83 14.89 -12.13
N GLY A 101 11.58 15.61 -12.96
CA GLY A 101 12.39 16.75 -12.54
C GLY A 101 11.59 18.03 -12.28
N LYS A 102 10.48 18.26 -13.00
CA LYS A 102 9.70 19.52 -12.91
C LYS A 102 8.18 19.37 -12.94
N GLY A 103 7.66 18.21 -13.34
CA GLY A 103 6.23 17.92 -13.42
C GLY A 103 5.79 16.93 -12.35
N SER A 104 4.57 16.42 -12.51
CA SER A 104 4.02 15.40 -11.62
C SER A 104 4.57 14.01 -11.94
N ALA A 105 4.58 13.12 -10.95
CA ALA A 105 4.85 11.70 -11.13
C ALA A 105 3.60 10.89 -10.76
N THR A 106 3.13 10.04 -11.67
CA THR A 106 1.96 9.18 -11.45
C THR A 106 2.33 7.74 -11.77
N VAL A 107 2.26 6.87 -10.76
CA VAL A 107 2.84 5.53 -10.82
C VAL A 107 1.88 4.50 -10.27
N SER A 108 1.67 3.42 -11.01
CA SER A 108 0.79 2.32 -10.62
C SER A 108 1.47 0.95 -10.79
N ALA A 109 1.34 0.09 -9.79
CA ALA A 109 1.76 -1.30 -9.86
C ALA A 109 0.61 -2.22 -9.45
N SER A 110 0.28 -3.20 -10.27
CA SER A 110 -0.79 -4.18 -10.02
C SER A 110 -0.28 -5.60 -10.21
N ALA A 111 -0.38 -6.43 -9.18
CA ALA A 111 0.02 -7.85 -9.21
C ALA A 111 -1.14 -8.75 -8.79
N THR A 112 -1.42 -9.79 -9.58
CA THR A 112 -2.43 -10.81 -9.27
C THR A 112 -1.80 -12.20 -9.36
N GLY A 113 -1.72 -12.92 -8.24
CA GLY A 113 -1.24 -14.29 -8.20
C GLY A 113 -2.17 -15.23 -8.95
N GLY A 114 -1.61 -16.29 -9.52
CA GLY A 114 -2.39 -17.33 -10.20
C GLY A 114 -3.20 -18.18 -9.23
N SER A 115 -4.37 -18.62 -9.65
CA SER A 115 -5.20 -19.54 -8.88
C SER A 115 -4.73 -20.99 -9.05
N ALA A 116 -4.90 -21.78 -8.01
CA ALA A 116 -4.79 -23.21 -8.09
C ALA A 116 -6.02 -23.87 -8.73
N THR A 117 -5.86 -25.14 -9.07
CA THR A 117 -6.94 -26.05 -9.46
C THR A 117 -7.11 -27.15 -8.42
N GLY A 118 -8.33 -27.71 -8.33
CA GLY A 118 -8.63 -28.78 -7.39
C GLY A 118 -7.94 -30.08 -7.78
N GLY A 119 -7.84 -31.00 -6.83
CA GLY A 119 -7.35 -32.37 -7.02
C GLY A 119 -8.29 -33.38 -6.38
N GLU A 120 -8.31 -34.61 -6.85
CA GLU A 120 -8.91 -35.69 -6.04
C GLU A 120 -8.01 -36.07 -4.87
N GLY A 121 -6.70 -35.82 -4.96
CA GLY A 121 -5.79 -35.97 -3.82
C GLY A 121 -5.68 -34.65 -3.07
N PHE A 122 -4.60 -33.93 -3.35
CA PHE A 122 -4.36 -32.59 -2.83
C PHE A 122 -4.80 -31.50 -3.81
N GLY A 123 -5.42 -30.45 -3.30
CA GLY A 123 -5.68 -29.23 -4.07
C GLY A 123 -4.41 -28.38 -4.20
N GLY A 124 -4.27 -27.67 -5.31
CA GLY A 124 -3.12 -26.80 -5.52
C GLY A 124 -3.13 -25.56 -4.60
N TYR A 125 -1.94 -24.98 -4.40
CA TYR A 125 -1.77 -23.72 -3.68
C TYR A 125 -1.96 -22.51 -4.60
N GLY A 126 -2.67 -21.51 -4.12
CA GLY A 126 -2.75 -20.20 -4.75
C GLY A 126 -1.42 -19.45 -4.61
N ALA A 127 -1.11 -18.58 -5.56
CA ALA A 127 0.21 -17.97 -5.63
C ALA A 127 0.27 -16.57 -5.01
N ASP A 128 1.46 -16.20 -4.50
CA ASP A 128 1.69 -14.88 -3.94
C ASP A 128 1.65 -13.77 -5.01
N ALA A 129 1.28 -12.56 -4.56
CA ALA A 129 1.32 -11.34 -5.34
C ALA A 129 2.08 -10.22 -4.62
N ASN A 130 2.99 -9.56 -5.33
CA ASN A 130 3.76 -8.42 -4.83
C ASN A 130 3.66 -7.22 -5.80
N ALA A 131 3.14 -6.09 -5.32
CA ALA A 131 3.04 -4.85 -6.07
C ALA A 131 3.81 -3.73 -5.36
N SER A 132 4.73 -3.08 -6.08
CA SER A 132 5.52 -1.96 -5.56
C SER A 132 5.50 -0.79 -6.53
N SER A 133 5.09 0.39 -6.05
CA SER A 133 5.07 1.64 -6.80
C SER A 133 5.92 2.71 -6.12
N THR A 134 6.61 3.53 -6.92
CA THR A 134 7.38 4.67 -6.40
C THR A 134 7.27 5.87 -7.34
N ALA A 135 6.65 6.95 -6.87
CA ALA A 135 6.49 8.22 -7.58
C ALA A 135 7.35 9.31 -6.93
N MET A 136 8.20 9.96 -7.73
CA MET A 136 9.06 11.08 -7.29
C MET A 136 8.85 12.29 -8.19
N ALA A 137 8.40 13.41 -7.61
CA ALA A 137 8.27 14.71 -8.26
C ALA A 137 9.24 15.70 -7.61
N ASN A 138 10.36 16.00 -8.27
CA ASN A 138 11.41 16.87 -7.73
C ASN A 138 11.09 18.37 -7.89
N GLY A 139 10.10 18.71 -8.75
CA GLY A 139 9.60 20.07 -8.94
C GLY A 139 8.37 20.37 -8.10
N SER A 140 7.60 21.38 -8.51
CA SER A 140 6.32 21.74 -7.87
C SER A 140 5.15 20.82 -8.24
N GLY A 141 5.43 19.68 -8.88
CA GLY A 141 4.41 18.72 -9.28
C GLY A 141 4.06 17.74 -8.17
N ASP A 142 2.88 17.13 -8.29
CA ASP A 142 2.41 16.13 -7.35
C ASP A 142 3.06 14.76 -7.58
N ALA A 143 3.20 13.97 -6.52
CA ALA A 143 3.60 12.58 -6.59
C ALA A 143 2.43 11.68 -6.17
N LEU A 144 1.95 10.86 -7.10
CA LEU A 144 0.87 9.90 -6.87
C LEU A 144 1.38 8.48 -7.11
N SER A 145 1.37 7.66 -6.07
CA SER A 145 1.83 6.27 -6.11
C SER A 145 0.71 5.33 -5.67
N SER A 146 0.41 4.33 -6.49
CA SER A 146 -0.61 3.31 -6.20
C SER A 146 -0.07 1.90 -6.39
N ALA A 147 -0.22 1.05 -5.37
CA ALA A 147 0.11 -0.36 -5.45
C ALA A 147 -1.09 -1.23 -5.08
N THR A 148 -1.40 -2.22 -5.91
CA THR A 148 -2.47 -3.18 -5.68
C THR A 148 -1.97 -4.60 -5.85
N ALA A 149 -2.05 -5.42 -4.81
CA ALA A 149 -1.67 -6.83 -4.85
C ALA A 149 -2.86 -7.72 -4.50
N THR A 150 -3.09 -8.76 -5.30
CA THR A 150 -4.12 -9.76 -5.05
C THR A 150 -3.53 -11.16 -5.08
N GLY A 151 -3.50 -11.84 -3.94
CA GLY A 151 -3.07 -13.24 -3.86
C GLY A 151 -3.97 -14.16 -4.69
N GLY A 152 -3.43 -15.29 -5.15
CA GLY A 152 -4.15 -16.29 -5.91
C GLY A 152 -4.89 -17.29 -5.01
N SER A 153 -6.04 -17.80 -5.47
CA SER A 153 -6.88 -18.69 -4.66
C SER A 153 -6.27 -20.08 -4.53
N GLY A 154 -6.37 -20.67 -3.35
CA GLY A 154 -6.13 -22.11 -3.16
C GLY A 154 -7.29 -22.93 -3.70
N ALA A 155 -7.09 -24.24 -3.85
CA ALA A 155 -8.12 -25.14 -4.36
C ALA A 155 -8.40 -26.33 -3.43
N PHE A 156 -9.59 -26.91 -3.55
CA PHE A 156 -10.00 -28.06 -2.76
C PHE A 156 -9.28 -29.33 -3.23
N GLY A 157 -8.84 -30.15 -2.27
CA GLY A 157 -8.51 -31.55 -2.46
C GLY A 157 -9.26 -32.41 -1.45
N ILE A 158 -9.56 -33.66 -1.81
CA ILE A 158 -10.27 -34.59 -0.90
C ILE A 158 -9.43 -34.83 0.36
N ASP A 159 -8.11 -34.97 0.19
CA ASP A 159 -7.19 -35.27 1.29
C ASP A 159 -6.69 -34.00 1.99
N GLN A 160 -6.31 -32.98 1.21
CA GLN A 160 -5.88 -31.69 1.71
C GLN A 160 -6.24 -30.61 0.70
N SER A 161 -6.79 -29.51 1.20
CA SER A 161 -7.01 -28.33 0.37
C SER A 161 -5.79 -27.42 0.38
N GLY A 162 -5.50 -26.83 -0.77
CA GLY A 162 -4.46 -25.84 -0.91
C GLY A 162 -4.87 -24.49 -0.33
N THR A 163 -3.85 -23.74 0.06
CA THR A 163 -3.95 -22.44 0.71
C THR A 163 -4.02 -21.34 -0.34
N GLY A 164 -4.61 -20.19 -0.01
CA GLY A 164 -4.46 -18.99 -0.83
C GLY A 164 -3.03 -18.46 -0.79
N GLY A 165 -2.71 -17.56 -1.72
CA GLY A 165 -1.45 -16.83 -1.76
C GLY A 165 -1.51 -15.55 -0.93
N ASN A 166 -0.35 -15.11 -0.45
CA ASN A 166 -0.20 -13.84 0.25
C ASN A 166 -0.27 -12.66 -0.74
N ALA A 167 -0.59 -11.48 -0.22
CA ALA A 167 -0.62 -10.24 -0.98
C ALA A 167 0.21 -9.17 -0.26
N THR A 168 1.13 -8.53 -0.99
CA THR A 168 1.93 -7.41 -0.46
C THR A 168 1.87 -6.23 -1.43
N ALA A 169 1.42 -5.09 -0.95
CA ALA A 169 1.35 -3.84 -1.69
C ALA A 169 2.17 -2.75 -0.98
N THR A 170 3.06 -2.08 -1.72
CA THR A 170 3.87 -0.96 -1.20
C THR A 170 3.81 0.23 -2.15
N ALA A 171 3.39 1.38 -1.65
CA ALA A 171 3.34 2.63 -2.40
C ALA A 171 4.20 3.71 -1.72
N ASN A 172 5.06 4.36 -2.50
CA ASN A 172 5.93 5.43 -2.03
C ASN A 172 5.77 6.67 -2.91
N ALA A 173 5.38 7.81 -2.33
CA ALA A 173 5.24 9.08 -3.03
C ALA A 173 6.14 10.15 -2.41
N THR A 174 6.89 10.88 -3.23
CA THR A 174 7.76 11.98 -2.78
C THR A 174 7.62 13.21 -3.67
N ALA A 175 7.26 14.36 -3.10
CA ALA A 175 7.14 15.64 -3.80
C ALA A 175 8.07 16.69 -3.18
N SER A 176 9.21 16.99 -3.81
CA SER A 176 10.27 17.81 -3.19
C SER A 176 10.17 19.32 -3.43
N GLY A 177 9.28 19.78 -4.31
CA GLY A 177 9.07 21.21 -4.60
C GLY A 177 7.74 21.76 -4.10
N GLY A 178 7.19 21.19 -3.04
CA GLY A 178 5.93 21.61 -2.41
C GLY A 178 4.66 21.06 -3.04
N GLY A 179 4.78 20.12 -3.99
CA GLY A 179 3.64 19.37 -4.49
C GLY A 179 3.06 18.44 -3.43
N LYS A 180 1.86 17.93 -3.68
CA LYS A 180 1.19 16.94 -2.84
C LYS A 180 1.77 15.56 -3.13
N ALA A 181 2.11 14.80 -2.09
CA ALA A 181 2.46 13.39 -2.18
C ALA A 181 1.30 12.54 -1.65
N ILE A 182 0.87 11.56 -2.44
CA ILE A 182 -0.18 10.59 -2.08
C ILE A 182 0.33 9.19 -2.42
N ALA A 183 0.37 8.32 -1.41
CA ALA A 183 0.66 6.91 -1.58
C ALA A 183 -0.54 6.08 -1.13
N THR A 184 -0.99 5.16 -1.97
CA THR A 184 -2.11 4.26 -1.69
C THR A 184 -1.67 2.82 -1.94
N ALA A 185 -1.84 1.94 -0.96
CA ALA A 185 -1.53 0.52 -1.07
C ALA A 185 -2.75 -0.32 -0.69
N VAL A 186 -3.08 -1.31 -1.52
CA VAL A 186 -4.17 -2.26 -1.27
C VAL A 186 -3.65 -3.67 -1.49
N ALA A 187 -3.69 -4.49 -0.45
CA ALA A 187 -3.34 -5.90 -0.50
C ALA A 187 -4.59 -6.72 -0.18
N THR A 188 -4.97 -7.62 -1.07
CA THR A 188 -6.10 -8.52 -0.88
C THR A 188 -5.63 -9.95 -1.03
N THR A 189 -5.78 -10.77 -0.01
CA THR A 189 -5.63 -12.21 -0.16
C THR A 189 -6.93 -12.82 -0.63
N SER A 190 -6.83 -13.86 -1.43
CA SER A 190 -7.96 -14.70 -1.81
C SER A 190 -8.13 -15.84 -0.82
N ASN A 191 -9.34 -16.39 -0.78
CA ASN A 191 -9.69 -17.53 0.06
C ASN A 191 -8.70 -18.69 -0.09
N GLY A 192 -8.17 -19.13 1.03
CA GLY A 192 -7.74 -20.51 1.22
C GLY A 192 -8.89 -21.33 1.79
N TYR A 193 -8.87 -22.63 1.53
CA TYR A 193 -9.67 -23.58 2.31
C TYR A 193 -9.16 -23.60 3.77
N PRO A 194 -9.97 -24.07 4.75
CA PRO A 194 -10.01 -23.55 6.14
C PRO A 194 -8.78 -23.84 7.02
N PHE A 195 -7.61 -24.17 6.47
CA PHE A 195 -6.45 -24.63 7.24
C PHE A 195 -5.18 -23.78 7.06
N SER A 196 -5.26 -22.55 6.52
CA SER A 196 -4.05 -21.74 6.36
C SER A 196 -4.21 -20.25 6.58
N GLN A 197 -3.21 -19.68 7.23
CA GLN A 197 -3.07 -18.26 7.47
C GLN A 197 -2.50 -17.62 6.20
N VAL A 198 -3.33 -16.82 5.53
CA VAL A 198 -2.90 -15.92 4.45
C VAL A 198 -2.77 -14.51 5.01
N GLY A 199 -1.74 -13.78 4.56
CA GLY A 199 -1.45 -12.40 4.99
C GLY A 199 -1.64 -11.39 3.87
N ALA A 200 -2.43 -10.35 4.15
CA ALA A 200 -2.49 -9.11 3.37
C ALA A 200 -1.65 -8.05 4.07
N ASN A 201 -0.66 -7.49 3.37
CA ASN A 201 0.21 -6.43 3.88
C ASN A 201 0.19 -5.22 2.92
N ALA A 202 -0.31 -4.08 3.41
CA ALA A 202 -0.34 -2.83 2.67
C ALA A 202 0.46 -1.74 3.41
N MET A 203 1.40 -1.11 2.69
CA MET A 203 2.24 -0.04 3.24
C MET A 203 2.26 1.17 2.29
N SER A 204 1.97 2.35 2.84
CA SER A 204 1.96 3.61 2.11
C SER A 204 2.86 4.62 2.81
N THR A 205 3.75 5.26 2.06
CA THR A 205 4.58 6.37 2.55
C THR A 205 4.47 7.56 1.62
N ALA A 206 4.08 8.72 2.14
CA ALA A 206 4.05 9.97 1.42
C ALA A 206 4.97 10.99 2.08
N LYS A 207 5.73 11.72 1.27
CA LYS A 207 6.66 12.75 1.72
C LYS A 207 6.55 13.99 0.85
N THR A 208 6.45 15.16 1.46
CA THR A 208 6.59 16.42 0.73
C THR A 208 7.62 17.32 1.40
N SER A 209 8.29 18.13 0.60
CA SER A 209 9.25 19.13 1.07
C SER A 209 9.00 20.45 0.35
N PHE A 210 9.04 21.57 1.07
CA PHE A 210 8.98 22.91 0.52
C PHE A 210 9.79 23.88 1.37
N ALA A 211 10.64 24.69 0.73
CA ALA A 211 11.41 25.74 1.39
C ALA A 211 12.18 25.28 2.65
N GLY A 212 12.69 24.04 2.65
CA GLY A 212 13.43 23.45 3.78
C GLY A 212 12.56 22.76 4.84
N VAL A 213 11.24 22.93 4.80
CA VAL A 213 10.31 22.16 5.63
C VAL A 213 10.00 20.84 4.93
N THR A 214 9.98 19.75 5.67
CA THR A 214 9.64 18.41 5.17
C THR A 214 8.64 17.76 6.09
N VAL A 215 7.58 17.20 5.54
CA VAL A 215 6.62 16.38 6.28
C VAL A 215 6.49 15.02 5.61
N GLN A 216 6.27 14.00 6.43
CA GLN A 216 6.13 12.62 5.99
C GLN A 216 4.99 11.97 6.75
N SER A 217 4.20 11.17 6.06
CA SER A 217 3.20 10.28 6.64
C SER A 217 3.50 8.85 6.19
N THR A 218 3.31 7.91 7.11
CA THR A 218 3.47 6.47 6.83
C THR A 218 2.29 5.75 7.44
N ALA A 219 1.65 4.88 6.67
CA ALA A 219 0.54 4.04 7.10
C ALA A 219 0.88 2.59 6.74
N ALA A 220 0.67 1.68 7.69
CA ALA A 220 0.88 0.25 7.51
C ALA A 220 -0.36 -0.50 8.05
N ALA A 221 -0.90 -1.40 7.23
CA ALA A 221 -1.99 -2.27 7.60
C ALA A 221 -1.58 -3.72 7.32
N TYR A 222 -1.83 -4.58 8.29
CA TYR A 222 -1.59 -6.01 8.18
C TYR A 222 -2.86 -6.73 8.61
N SER A 223 -3.34 -7.62 7.77
CA SER A 223 -4.55 -8.38 8.02
C SER A 223 -4.33 -9.85 7.68
N THR A 224 -4.72 -10.73 8.60
CA THR A 224 -4.57 -12.18 8.43
C THR A 224 -5.91 -12.87 8.41
N GLY A 225 -6.05 -13.87 7.53
CA GLY A 225 -7.19 -14.78 7.56
C GLY A 225 -7.28 -15.51 8.91
N SER A 226 -8.45 -15.43 9.55
CA SER A 226 -8.81 -16.33 10.64
C SER A 226 -9.12 -17.72 10.06
N PHE A 227 -8.77 -18.76 10.81
CA PHE A 227 -9.09 -20.16 10.52
C PHE A 227 -10.56 -20.40 10.15
N LEU A 228 -11.49 -19.60 10.69
CA LEU A 228 -12.93 -19.73 10.46
C LEU A 228 -13.49 -18.76 9.41
N SER A 229 -12.66 -17.85 8.87
CA SER A 229 -13.08 -16.87 7.86
C SER A 229 -12.96 -17.49 6.47
N SER A 230 -14.10 -17.68 5.81
CA SER A 230 -14.17 -18.13 4.41
C SER A 230 -14.12 -16.98 3.40
N GLY A 231 -13.73 -15.77 3.82
CA GLY A 231 -13.73 -14.56 3.01
C GLY A 231 -12.34 -14.01 2.71
N PRO A 232 -12.18 -13.29 1.58
CA PRO A 232 -10.93 -12.63 1.25
C PRO A 232 -10.60 -11.61 2.33
N VAL A 233 -9.31 -11.46 2.62
CA VAL A 233 -8.84 -10.51 3.62
C VAL A 233 -8.13 -9.38 2.91
N THR A 234 -8.59 -8.15 3.16
CA THR A 234 -8.01 -6.93 2.61
C THR A 234 -7.28 -6.15 3.71
N ALA A 235 -6.14 -5.60 3.35
CA ALA A 235 -5.45 -4.54 4.07
C ALA A 235 -5.29 -3.37 3.11
N SER A 236 -5.69 -2.18 3.51
CA SER A 236 -5.62 -0.97 2.71
C SER A 236 -5.03 0.17 3.52
N THR A 237 -4.14 0.93 2.88
CA THR A 237 -3.52 2.11 3.49
C THR A 237 -3.49 3.27 2.53
N GLU A 238 -3.56 4.47 3.10
CA GLU A 238 -3.24 5.70 2.39
C GLU A 238 -2.36 6.60 3.25
N ALA A 239 -1.36 7.21 2.63
CA ALA A 239 -0.53 8.23 3.24
C ALA A 239 -0.57 9.49 2.36
N ILE A 240 -0.84 10.64 2.98
CA ILE A 240 -0.84 11.95 2.31
C ILE A 240 0.16 12.86 3.00
N ALA A 241 1.00 13.53 2.22
CA ALA A 241 1.89 14.58 2.70
C ALA A 241 1.75 15.81 1.80
N GLN A 242 1.43 16.97 2.36
CA GLN A 242 1.15 18.18 1.59
C GLN A 242 1.63 19.46 2.30
N VAL A 243 1.75 20.54 1.53
CA VAL A 243 2.07 21.88 2.04
C VAL A 243 0.89 22.80 1.75
N GLY A 244 0.56 23.68 2.71
CA GLY A 244 -0.54 24.65 2.59
C GLY A 244 -1.83 24.22 3.28
N SER A 245 -2.86 25.05 3.15
CA SER A 245 -4.14 24.94 3.88
C SER A 245 -5.19 24.04 3.21
N GLY A 246 -4.82 23.26 2.19
CA GLY A 246 -5.77 22.41 1.48
C GLY A 246 -6.27 21.29 2.37
N GLN A 247 -7.57 21.21 2.64
CA GLN A 247 -8.13 20.05 3.32
C GLN A 247 -8.16 18.88 2.33
N THR A 248 -7.40 17.82 2.61
CA THR A 248 -7.54 16.56 1.87
C THR A 248 -8.41 15.63 2.70
N VAL A 249 -9.45 15.09 2.07
CA VAL A 249 -10.29 14.03 2.64
C VAL A 249 -9.66 12.69 2.28
N MET A 250 -9.46 11.81 3.26
CA MET A 250 -9.04 10.43 3.00
C MET A 250 -10.23 9.62 2.49
N PRO A 251 -10.05 8.74 1.49
CA PRO A 251 -11.01 7.72 1.16
C PRO A 251 -11.10 6.68 2.28
N ASP A 252 -12.13 5.85 2.21
CA ASP A 252 -12.36 4.72 3.12
C ASP A 252 -11.22 3.69 2.97
N VAL A 253 -10.26 3.72 3.90
CA VAL A 253 -9.11 2.80 4.01
C VAL A 253 -9.00 2.30 5.44
N ASP A 254 -8.41 1.11 5.63
CA ASP A 254 -8.26 0.52 6.97
C ASP A 254 -7.36 1.36 7.87
N VAL A 255 -6.28 1.94 7.31
CA VAL A 255 -5.36 2.83 8.03
C VAL A 255 -4.96 4.01 7.15
N GLY A 256 -5.17 5.22 7.65
CA GLY A 256 -4.82 6.46 6.97
C GLY A 256 -3.87 7.35 7.78
N ALA A 257 -2.96 8.05 7.10
CA ALA A 257 -2.12 9.08 7.72
C ALA A 257 -2.02 10.34 6.85
N ILE A 258 -2.19 11.52 7.46
CA ILE A 258 -2.04 12.82 6.79
C ILE A 258 -0.99 13.65 7.52
N ALA A 259 -0.05 14.22 6.78
CA ALA A 259 0.88 15.23 7.29
C ALA A 259 0.77 16.50 6.46
N THR A 260 0.58 17.65 7.11
CA THR A 260 0.47 18.96 6.43
C THR A 260 1.46 19.94 7.02
N ALA A 261 2.26 20.59 6.18
CA ALA A 261 3.10 21.73 6.57
C ALA A 261 2.40 23.05 6.24
N LEU A 262 2.26 23.96 7.19
CA LEU A 262 1.84 25.33 6.90
C LEU A 262 3.04 26.23 6.59
N PRO A 263 3.00 27.09 5.55
CA PRO A 263 4.01 28.12 5.36
C PRO A 263 4.02 29.12 6.53
N ASP A 264 5.18 29.72 6.82
CA ASP A 264 5.36 30.77 7.84
C ASP A 264 4.32 31.92 7.72
N LYS A 265 4.02 32.57 8.85
CA LYS A 265 3.01 33.59 9.14
C LYS A 265 2.81 34.65 8.06
N ALA A 266 3.85 34.99 7.29
CA ALA A 266 3.78 35.99 6.22
C ALA A 266 2.92 35.56 5.00
N TYR A 267 2.70 34.26 4.79
CA TYR A 267 1.90 33.76 3.66
C TYR A 267 0.43 33.49 4.05
N ALA A 268 0.16 33.18 5.31
CA ALA A 268 -1.20 32.94 5.82
C ALA A 268 -2.07 34.21 5.85
N THR A 269 -1.46 35.37 6.09
CA THR A 269 -2.16 36.66 6.13
C THR A 269 -2.68 37.13 4.77
N MET A 270 -2.10 36.65 3.66
CA MET A 270 -2.48 37.08 2.31
C MET A 270 -3.69 36.32 1.72
N LEU A 271 -4.08 35.18 2.31
CA LEU A 271 -5.20 34.35 1.82
C LEU A 271 -6.52 34.61 2.56
N ILE A 272 -6.48 35.32 3.69
CA ILE A 272 -7.66 35.68 4.53
C ILE A 272 -8.05 37.14 4.27
N ASP A 273 -8.07 37.57 3.01
CA ASP A 273 -8.41 38.94 2.60
C ASP A 273 -9.93 39.17 2.57
N GLY A 274 -10.61 38.85 3.69
CA GLY A 274 -12.07 38.99 3.80
C GLY A 274 -12.67 38.76 5.19
N ALA A 275 -11.90 38.30 6.19
CA ALA A 275 -12.39 38.07 7.55
C ALA A 275 -11.51 38.76 8.60
N SER A 276 -11.34 40.08 8.47
CA SER A 276 -10.60 40.92 9.43
C SER A 276 -11.08 40.75 10.88
N ASN A 277 -12.36 40.40 11.07
CA ASN A 277 -12.98 40.36 12.40
C ASN A 277 -12.82 39.00 13.10
N VAL A 278 -12.49 37.94 12.34
CA VAL A 278 -12.11 36.63 12.91
C VAL A 278 -10.62 36.64 13.24
N ALA A 279 -9.82 37.31 12.41
CA ALA A 279 -8.44 37.63 12.67
C ALA A 279 -8.27 38.36 14.01
N ASP A 280 -8.91 39.49 14.28
CA ASP A 280 -8.67 40.20 15.55
C ASP A 280 -9.18 39.46 16.82
N ALA A 281 -10.16 38.55 16.69
CA ALA A 281 -10.67 37.76 17.80
C ALA A 281 -9.84 36.50 18.10
N LEU A 282 -9.07 36.00 17.12
CA LEU A 282 -8.15 34.85 17.25
C LEU A 282 -6.66 35.26 17.27
N LEU A 283 -6.31 36.50 16.87
CA LEU A 283 -4.94 37.02 16.73
C LEU A 283 -4.57 38.00 17.84
N GLY A 284 -5.18 37.87 19.01
CA GLY A 284 -4.67 38.44 20.25
C GLY A 284 -3.37 37.76 20.68
N GLY A 285 -2.31 37.90 19.87
CA GLY A 285 -0.95 37.43 20.13
C GLY A 285 -0.77 35.94 19.89
N ASP A 286 -0.32 35.59 18.68
CA ASP A 286 0.30 34.32 18.31
C ASP A 286 -0.56 33.04 18.36
N GLU A 287 -0.92 32.45 17.19
CA GLU A 287 -1.31 31.03 17.14
C GLU A 287 -1.23 30.39 15.73
N ILE A 288 -1.04 29.05 15.73
CA ILE A 288 -0.78 28.10 14.62
C ILE A 288 -2.02 27.21 14.40
N PHE A 289 -2.25 26.70 13.17
CA PHE A 289 -3.36 25.79 12.84
C PHE A 289 -2.90 24.40 12.40
N GLY A 290 -3.74 23.40 12.66
CA GLY A 290 -3.82 22.13 11.93
C GLY A 290 -4.99 21.31 12.43
N ALA A 291 -5.59 20.53 11.54
CA ALA A 291 -6.75 19.71 11.81
C ALA A 291 -6.41 18.25 11.52
N SER A 292 -6.78 17.35 12.42
CA SER A 292 -6.93 15.92 12.13
C SER A 292 -8.43 15.61 12.04
N ILE A 293 -8.78 14.75 11.10
CA ILE A 293 -10.10 14.11 11.02
C ILE A 293 -9.83 12.63 10.80
N GLN A 294 -10.27 11.78 11.72
CA GLN A 294 -10.48 10.37 11.45
C GLN A 294 -11.73 9.88 12.20
N GLU A 295 -12.62 9.20 11.48
CA GLU A 295 -13.65 8.35 12.08
C GLU A 295 -12.95 7.07 12.58
N GLY A 296 -12.87 6.84 13.89
CA GLY A 296 -12.36 5.54 14.40
C GLY A 296 -11.70 5.48 15.77
N GLY A 297 -11.34 6.61 16.41
CA GLY A 297 -11.10 6.63 17.87
C GLY A 297 -9.68 6.85 18.39
N SER A 298 -8.71 7.32 17.60
CA SER A 298 -7.74 8.28 18.15
C SER A 298 -7.19 9.20 17.07
N SER A 299 -6.89 10.45 17.41
CA SER A 299 -6.25 11.40 16.49
C SER A 299 -5.14 12.13 17.23
N THR A 300 -3.91 12.03 16.74
CA THR A 300 -2.82 12.89 17.21
C THR A 300 -2.52 14.00 16.20
N PHE A 301 -2.34 15.23 16.67
CA PHE A 301 -1.86 16.35 15.84
C PHE A 301 -0.63 16.97 16.47
N ASP A 302 0.30 17.47 15.65
CA ASP A 302 1.56 18.07 16.10
C ASP A 302 1.76 19.48 15.55
N PHE A 303 2.18 20.42 16.41
CA PHE A 303 2.67 21.75 16.04
C PHE A 303 3.97 22.08 16.75
N ALA A 304 4.97 22.53 15.99
CA ALA A 304 6.13 23.22 16.55
C ALA A 304 5.86 24.75 16.60
N TYR A 305 5.64 25.31 17.79
CA TYR A 305 5.52 26.74 18.03
C TYR A 305 6.74 27.27 18.80
N ARG A 306 7.56 28.14 18.19
CA ARG A 306 8.77 28.72 18.82
C ARG A 306 9.77 27.70 19.39
N GLY A 307 9.78 26.48 18.86
CA GLY A 307 10.60 25.38 19.36
C GLY A 307 9.84 24.41 20.26
N ASP A 308 8.62 24.74 20.68
CA ASP A 308 7.77 23.91 21.54
C ASP A 308 6.85 23.01 20.72
N LEU A 309 6.81 21.72 21.06
CA LEU A 309 5.97 20.72 20.42
C LEU A 309 4.61 20.62 21.15
N LEU A 310 3.51 20.91 20.45
CA LEU A 310 2.15 20.80 20.97
C LEU A 310 1.48 19.58 20.34
N LEU A 311 1.22 18.56 21.14
CA LEU A 311 0.54 17.36 20.71
C LEU A 311 -0.91 17.37 21.18
N GLY A 312 -1.87 17.40 20.27
CA GLY A 312 -3.24 17.07 20.62
C GLY A 312 -3.45 15.57 20.53
N VAL A 313 -4.04 14.97 21.57
CA VAL A 313 -4.43 13.56 21.59
C VAL A 313 -5.95 13.51 21.75
N VAL A 314 -6.63 13.03 20.71
CA VAL A 314 -8.06 12.71 20.74
C VAL A 314 -8.15 11.23 21.05
N ASP A 315 -8.81 10.88 22.15
CA ASP A 315 -9.16 9.54 22.62
C ASP A 315 -8.04 8.49 22.70
N GLY A 316 -7.61 8.20 23.94
CA GLY A 316 -6.65 7.13 24.24
C GLY A 316 -5.22 7.63 24.44
N GLY A 317 -4.47 6.99 25.34
CA GLY A 317 -3.05 7.30 25.55
C GLY A 317 -2.23 7.02 24.30
N ALA A 318 -1.24 7.85 24.01
CA ALA A 318 -0.29 7.66 22.93
C ALA A 318 1.14 7.55 23.49
N ASP A 319 1.94 6.67 22.90
CA ASP A 319 3.37 6.61 23.16
C ASP A 319 4.09 7.47 22.14
N VAL A 320 4.65 8.57 22.63
CA VAL A 320 5.31 9.59 21.81
C VAL A 320 6.81 9.48 22.03
N THR A 321 7.59 9.27 20.97
CA THR A 321 9.05 9.30 21.07
C THR A 321 9.62 10.54 20.38
N ILE A 322 10.38 11.36 21.12
CA ILE A 322 11.02 12.58 20.63
C ILE A 322 12.53 12.45 20.80
N ASN A 323 13.28 12.52 19.69
CA ASN A 323 14.74 12.37 19.69
C ASN A 323 15.22 11.11 20.45
N GLY A 324 14.43 10.03 20.37
CA GLY A 324 14.69 8.76 21.07
C GLY A 324 14.26 8.71 22.54
N ALA A 325 13.64 9.76 23.09
CA ALA A 325 13.05 9.76 24.43
C ALA A 325 11.55 9.52 24.37
N GLU A 326 11.08 8.50 25.09
CA GLU A 326 9.66 8.14 25.20
C GLU A 326 8.95 9.05 26.22
N ILE A 327 7.83 9.65 25.81
CA ILE A 327 6.93 10.46 26.62
C ILE A 327 5.58 9.75 26.60
N SER A 328 5.28 9.00 27.67
CA SER A 328 3.96 8.41 27.84
C SER A 328 2.96 9.49 28.24
N ILE A 329 2.01 9.75 27.36
CA ILE A 329 0.84 10.58 27.68
C ILE A 329 -0.18 9.61 28.29
N GLY A 330 -0.16 9.49 29.62
CA GLY A 330 -1.19 8.73 30.34
C GLY A 330 -2.58 9.26 30.01
N ASP A 331 -3.60 8.40 30.11
CA ASP A 331 -5.02 8.63 29.75
C ASP A 331 -5.48 10.07 30.03
N ALA A 332 -5.19 10.94 29.07
CA ALA A 332 -5.51 12.34 29.09
C ALA A 332 -6.89 12.36 28.46
N GLY A 333 -7.91 12.50 29.30
CA GLY A 333 -9.31 12.33 28.88
C GLY A 333 -9.63 13.03 27.56
N ASN A 334 -10.68 12.56 26.90
CA ASN A 334 -11.08 12.94 25.54
C ASN A 334 -10.75 14.41 25.20
N ASP A 335 -10.01 14.60 24.09
CA ASP A 335 -9.62 15.89 23.54
C ASP A 335 -8.61 16.71 24.39
N THR A 336 -7.51 16.11 24.83
CA THR A 336 -6.45 16.84 25.56
C THR A 336 -5.34 17.32 24.64
N VAL A 337 -4.96 18.60 24.76
CA VAL A 337 -3.73 19.16 24.19
C VAL A 337 -2.62 19.10 25.22
N VAL A 338 -1.54 18.41 24.90
CA VAL A 338 -0.34 18.27 25.72
C VAL A 338 0.78 19.13 25.14
N ASN A 339 1.25 20.10 25.91
CA ASN A 339 2.48 20.81 25.59
C ASN A 339 3.66 19.97 26.05
N LEU A 340 4.48 19.53 25.10
CA LEU A 340 5.64 18.68 25.35
C LEU A 340 6.90 19.50 25.61
N GLY A 341 6.85 20.83 25.48
CA GLY A 341 7.96 21.75 25.72
C GLY A 341 8.89 21.89 24.51
N SER A 342 10.03 22.56 24.71
CA SER A 342 10.96 22.96 23.64
C SER A 342 11.98 21.89 23.29
N PHE A 343 12.09 21.52 22.00
CA PHE A 343 13.02 20.47 21.54
C PHE A 343 14.07 20.95 20.52
N GLY A 344 14.08 22.24 20.17
CA GLY A 344 15.05 22.80 19.23
C GLY A 344 14.72 22.53 17.74
N PRO A 345 15.60 22.92 16.80
CA PRO A 345 15.27 22.96 15.37
C PRO A 345 15.32 21.60 14.63
N ASN A 346 15.80 20.52 15.27
CA ASN A 346 15.91 19.20 14.66
C ASN A 346 15.21 18.17 15.55
N ILE A 347 13.90 18.02 15.34
CA ILE A 347 13.06 17.09 16.09
C ILE A 347 12.84 15.85 15.22
N ASP A 348 13.25 14.69 15.73
CA ASP A 348 12.83 13.39 15.22
C ASP A 348 11.64 12.91 16.06
N LEU A 349 10.44 12.97 15.49
CA LEU A 349 9.19 12.62 16.15
C LEU A 349 8.63 11.33 15.57
N THR A 350 8.39 10.36 16.45
CA THR A 350 7.64 9.14 16.14
C THR A 350 6.44 9.05 17.08
N ILE A 351 5.24 8.92 16.51
CA ILE A 351 4.00 8.68 17.26
C ILE A 351 3.53 7.28 16.89
N ASN A 352 3.34 6.42 17.89
CA ASN A 352 2.73 5.11 17.70
C ASN A 352 1.30 5.16 18.26
N GLY A 353 0.32 4.91 17.39
CA GLY A 353 -1.08 4.72 17.75
C GLY A 353 -1.45 3.24 17.84
#